data_AF-A0A316DRI1-F1
#
_entry.id   AF-A0A316DRI1-F1
#
_cell.length_a   1.000
_cell.length_b   1.000
_cell.length_c   1.000
_cell.angle_alpha   90.00
_cell.angle_beta   90.00
_cell.angle_gamma   90.00
#
_symmetry.space_group_name_H-M   'P 1'
#
loop_
_entity.id
_entity.type
_entity.pdbx_description
1 polymer ?
#
loop_
_entity_poly.entity_id
_entity_poly.type
_entity_poly.pdbx_seq_one_letter_code
_entity_poly.pdbx_strand_id
1 'polypeptide(L)'
;MIRNSIICLIFLLFQNNVYQQDFLIYHQEFNKVEDLIVNENFPQAETLLNNLLTEYKPAFAKDYVIAAEISLINKNISKALYWILEAIKHGVIIECLKEIPIFNEEFNVSDWQKLDEQFNDLYFEYQSIISIGASKSFHRNYQKEQENKSNKNYKGIVYSNFNKIKEGLDKNEYPGENVIGIDNSYDASRISDCEFDNSKVTVTLLHYDYPISELTEEKLLAAIKSGAMHPREFAIIYTFEKNKVSILYRTSGKSRAKLTNYHFNFPFDKKSQDLTIVDADRAKFGICTYETDKKKPEIEDKYGIRLKFGYR
;
A
#
# COMPACT_ATOMS: atom_id res chain seq x y z
N MET A 1 -43.50 33.93 -15.99
CA MET A 1 -42.49 33.81 -14.92
C MET A 1 -42.46 32.47 -14.19
N ILE A 2 -43.27 31.45 -14.55
CA ILE A 2 -43.31 30.16 -13.82
C ILE A 2 -42.50 29.04 -14.53
N ARG A 3 -42.06 29.26 -15.77
CA ARG A 3 -41.39 28.24 -16.59
C ARG A 3 -39.88 28.08 -16.32
N ASN A 4 -39.26 29.05 -15.64
CA ASN A 4 -37.83 28.99 -15.28
C ASN A 4 -37.57 28.38 -13.90
N SER A 5 -38.61 28.09 -13.11
CA SER A 5 -38.45 27.49 -11.76
C SER A 5 -38.44 25.96 -11.77
N ILE A 6 -38.89 25.32 -12.85
CA ILE A 6 -38.95 23.85 -12.95
C ILE A 6 -37.59 23.25 -13.36
N ILE A 7 -36.73 24.00 -14.05
CA ILE A 7 -35.43 23.52 -14.51
C ILE A 7 -34.40 23.45 -13.35
N CYS A 8 -34.51 24.31 -12.33
CA CYS A 8 -33.63 24.25 -11.15
C CYS A 8 -33.94 23.08 -10.19
N LEU A 9 -35.14 22.49 -10.25
CA LEU A 9 -35.51 21.39 -9.35
C LEU A 9 -35.00 20.02 -9.83
N ILE A 10 -34.69 19.88 -11.12
CA ILE A 10 -34.18 18.62 -11.70
C ILE A 10 -32.67 18.46 -11.46
N PHE A 11 -31.93 19.56 -11.27
CA PHE A 11 -30.49 19.51 -10.98
C PHE A 11 -30.15 19.09 -9.53
N LEU A 12 -31.13 19.14 -8.61
CA LEU A 12 -30.95 18.74 -7.20
C LEU A 12 -31.21 17.24 -6.94
N LEU A 13 -31.72 16.49 -7.92
CA LEU A 13 -32.02 15.05 -7.77
C LEU A 13 -30.92 14.11 -8.28
N PHE A 14 -29.83 14.65 -8.83
CA PHE A 14 -28.60 13.90 -9.11
C PHE A 14 -27.51 14.21 -8.07
N GLN A 15 -27.88 14.29 -6.80
CA GLN A 15 -26.92 13.89 -5.77
C GLN A 15 -26.74 12.38 -5.93
N ASN A 16 -25.85 11.99 -6.85
CA ASN A 16 -25.25 10.68 -6.82
C ASN A 16 -24.73 10.56 -5.38
N ASN A 17 -25.38 9.73 -4.58
CA ASN A 17 -24.73 9.17 -3.42
C ASN A 17 -23.52 8.46 -4.00
N VAL A 18 -22.38 9.15 -4.05
CA VAL A 18 -21.09 8.54 -4.32
C VAL A 18 -20.89 7.63 -3.14
N TYR A 19 -21.37 6.41 -3.28
CA TYR A 19 -21.21 5.39 -2.28
C TYR A 19 -19.69 5.23 -2.14
N GLN A 20 -19.17 5.58 -0.98
CA GLN A 20 -17.75 5.40 -0.71
C GLN A 20 -17.47 3.90 -0.90
N GLN A 21 -16.65 3.58 -1.91
CA GLN A 21 -16.28 2.20 -2.19
C GLN A 21 -15.54 1.63 -0.98
N ASP A 22 -15.93 0.44 -0.53
CA ASP A 22 -15.27 -0.25 0.56
C ASP A 22 -14.05 -1.00 0.00
N PHE A 23 -12.86 -0.45 0.23
CA PHE A 23 -11.60 -1.05 -0.23
C PHE A 23 -11.24 -2.36 0.47
N LEU A 24 -11.91 -2.73 1.57
CA LEU A 24 -11.79 -4.10 2.09
C LEU A 24 -12.32 -5.12 1.07
N ILE A 25 -13.39 -4.79 0.35
CA ILE A 25 -13.93 -5.62 -0.73
C ILE A 25 -12.92 -5.69 -1.88
N TYR A 26 -12.32 -4.54 -2.25
CA TYR A 26 -11.23 -4.51 -3.24
C TYR A 26 -10.12 -5.51 -2.89
N HIS A 27 -9.61 -5.48 -1.65
CA HIS A 27 -8.54 -6.40 -1.24
C HIS A 27 -8.99 -7.86 -1.20
N GLN A 28 -10.24 -8.13 -0.81
CA GLN A 28 -10.80 -9.49 -0.86
C GLN A 28 -10.88 -10.03 -2.30
N GLU A 29 -11.29 -9.20 -3.26
CA GLU A 29 -11.31 -9.56 -4.67
C GLU A 29 -9.89 -9.65 -5.27
N PHE A 30 -8.97 -8.77 -4.85
CA PHE A 30 -7.57 -8.82 -5.24
C PHE A 30 -6.91 -10.13 -4.83
N ASN A 31 -7.29 -10.73 -3.69
CA ASN A 31 -6.78 -12.05 -3.30
C ASN A 31 -7.10 -13.13 -4.33
N LYS A 32 -8.23 -13.02 -5.04
CA LYS A 32 -8.56 -13.95 -6.14
C LYS A 32 -7.62 -13.75 -7.32
N VAL A 33 -7.19 -12.51 -7.59
CA VAL A 33 -6.12 -12.22 -8.57
C VAL A 33 -4.82 -12.90 -8.13
N GLU A 34 -4.42 -12.74 -6.86
CA GLU A 34 -3.20 -13.37 -6.34
C GLU A 34 -3.28 -14.91 -6.47
N ASP A 35 -4.43 -15.51 -6.16
CA ASP A 35 -4.67 -16.93 -6.33
C ASP A 35 -4.56 -17.38 -7.80
N LEU A 36 -5.12 -16.60 -8.73
CA LEU A 36 -5.01 -16.89 -10.17
C LEU A 36 -3.56 -16.79 -10.65
N ILE A 37 -2.80 -15.79 -10.19
CA ILE A 37 -1.37 -15.60 -10.51
C ILE A 37 -0.56 -16.82 -10.04
N VAL A 38 -0.72 -17.24 -8.78
CA VAL A 38 0.08 -18.36 -8.24
C VAL A 38 -0.32 -19.73 -8.76
N ASN A 39 -1.47 -19.82 -9.43
CA ASN A 39 -1.89 -21.01 -10.18
C ASN A 39 -1.70 -20.82 -11.69
N GLU A 40 -0.90 -19.82 -12.10
CA GLU A 40 -0.50 -19.53 -13.48
C GLU A 40 -1.66 -19.29 -14.46
N ASN A 41 -2.82 -18.89 -13.94
CA ASN A 41 -4.00 -18.54 -14.74
C ASN A 41 -3.99 -17.05 -15.08
N PHE A 42 -2.92 -16.62 -15.77
CA PHE A 42 -2.64 -15.23 -16.09
C PHE A 42 -3.72 -14.52 -16.93
N PRO A 43 -4.39 -15.16 -17.91
CA PRO A 43 -5.45 -14.49 -18.66
C PRO A 43 -6.65 -14.09 -17.79
N GLN A 44 -7.04 -14.95 -16.84
CA GLN A 44 -8.12 -14.65 -15.91
C GLN A 44 -7.67 -13.64 -14.86
N ALA A 45 -6.43 -13.76 -14.35
CA ALA A 45 -5.83 -12.79 -13.44
C ALA A 45 -5.84 -11.38 -14.05
N GLU A 46 -5.41 -11.24 -15.31
CA GLU A 46 -5.39 -9.97 -16.02
C GLU A 46 -6.81 -9.39 -16.14
N THR A 47 -7.78 -10.22 -16.54
CA THR A 47 -9.16 -9.77 -16.71
C THR A 47 -9.75 -9.24 -15.40
N LEU A 48 -9.58 -9.99 -14.31
CA LEU A 48 -10.09 -9.59 -13.00
C LEU A 48 -9.35 -8.35 -12.46
N LEU A 49 -8.02 -8.31 -12.57
CA LEU A 49 -7.21 -7.20 -12.10
C LEU A 49 -7.54 -5.91 -12.85
N ASN A 50 -7.70 -5.96 -14.18
CA ASN A 50 -8.10 -4.80 -14.97
C ASN A 50 -9.45 -4.24 -14.50
N ASN A 51 -10.43 -5.11 -14.24
CA ASN A 51 -11.74 -4.70 -13.77
C ASN A 51 -11.64 -4.02 -12.41
N LEU A 52 -10.89 -4.59 -11.48
CA LEU A 52 -10.68 -4.04 -10.13
C LEU A 52 -10.01 -2.66 -10.18
N LEU A 53 -8.91 -2.52 -10.92
CA LEU A 53 -8.19 -1.25 -11.01
C LEU A 53 -9.03 -0.17 -11.72
N THR A 54 -9.85 -0.55 -12.70
CA THR A 54 -10.75 0.38 -13.39
C THR A 54 -11.90 0.85 -12.50
N GLU A 55 -12.48 -0.07 -11.72
CA GLU A 55 -13.62 0.19 -10.84
C GLU A 55 -13.23 0.98 -9.59
N TYR A 56 -12.17 0.56 -8.91
CA TYR A 56 -11.78 1.11 -7.60
C TYR A 56 -10.76 2.23 -7.69
N LYS A 57 -9.86 2.20 -8.69
CA LYS A 57 -8.75 3.17 -8.85
C LYS A 57 -7.97 3.38 -7.53
N PRO A 58 -7.42 2.30 -6.95
CA PRO A 58 -6.70 2.38 -5.69
C PRO A 58 -5.50 3.31 -5.80
N ALA A 59 -5.10 3.92 -4.68
CA ALA A 59 -3.86 4.70 -4.64
C ALA A 59 -2.58 3.83 -4.60
N PHE A 60 -2.71 2.51 -4.48
CA PHE A 60 -1.61 1.58 -4.28
C PHE A 60 -0.78 1.39 -5.55
N ALA A 61 0.35 2.08 -5.64
CA ALA A 61 1.15 2.17 -6.86
C ALA A 61 1.59 0.79 -7.40
N LYS A 62 1.94 -0.11 -6.48
CA LYS A 62 2.36 -1.49 -6.77
C LYS A 62 1.31 -2.32 -7.51
N ASP A 63 0.01 -2.06 -7.32
CA ASP A 63 -1.04 -2.88 -7.91
C ASP A 63 -1.14 -2.64 -9.43
N TYR A 64 -0.80 -1.42 -9.88
CA TYR A 64 -0.65 -1.07 -11.29
C TYR A 64 0.60 -1.71 -11.91
N VAL A 65 1.70 -1.80 -11.15
CA VAL A 65 2.92 -2.50 -11.60
C VAL A 65 2.63 -3.98 -11.82
N ILE A 66 1.95 -4.64 -10.88
CA ILE A 66 1.52 -6.04 -11.03
C ILE A 66 0.64 -6.19 -12.27
N ALA A 67 -0.28 -5.26 -12.54
CA ALA A 67 -1.11 -5.31 -13.75
C ALA A 67 -0.28 -5.25 -15.05
N ALA A 68 0.76 -4.42 -15.07
CA ALA A 68 1.67 -4.36 -16.21
C ALA A 68 2.46 -5.66 -16.41
N GLU A 69 2.99 -6.26 -15.33
CA GLU A 69 3.70 -7.54 -15.37
C GLU A 69 2.82 -8.66 -15.93
N ILE A 70 1.59 -8.79 -15.41
CA ILE A 70 0.64 -9.81 -15.89
C ILE A 70 0.26 -9.58 -17.36
N SER A 71 0.15 -8.32 -17.79
CA SER A 71 -0.07 -8.01 -19.21
C SER A 71 1.09 -8.45 -20.11
N LEU A 72 2.33 -8.33 -19.67
CA LEU A 72 3.47 -8.85 -20.42
C LEU A 72 3.52 -10.38 -20.45
N ILE A 73 3.17 -11.06 -19.36
CA ILE A 73 3.05 -12.52 -19.38
C ILE A 73 2.05 -12.97 -20.45
N ASN A 74 0.93 -12.25 -20.58
CA ASN A 74 -0.08 -12.49 -21.62
C ASN A 74 0.28 -11.88 -23.00
N LYS A 75 1.52 -11.41 -23.18
CA LYS A 75 2.03 -10.81 -24.43
C LYS A 75 1.23 -9.61 -24.94
N ASN A 76 0.65 -8.84 -24.02
CA ASN A 76 -0.09 -7.61 -24.31
C ASN A 76 0.72 -6.35 -23.95
N ILE A 77 1.70 -6.02 -24.79
CA ILE A 77 2.62 -4.90 -24.58
C ILE A 77 1.88 -3.56 -24.45
N SER A 78 0.86 -3.31 -25.28
CA SER A 78 0.10 -2.05 -25.23
C SER A 78 -0.62 -1.87 -23.89
N LYS A 79 -1.17 -2.94 -23.32
CA LYS A 79 -1.81 -2.89 -22.00
C LYS A 79 -0.78 -2.76 -20.87
N ALA A 80 0.36 -3.44 -20.99
CA ALA A 80 1.45 -3.27 -20.03
C ALA A 80 1.94 -1.82 -19.96
N LEU A 81 2.15 -1.18 -21.12
CA LEU A 81 2.52 0.24 -21.20
C LEU A 81 1.45 1.14 -20.58
N TYR A 82 0.17 0.88 -20.85
CA TYR A 82 -0.93 1.62 -20.21
C TYR A 82 -0.85 1.55 -18.68
N TRP A 83 -0.67 0.36 -18.11
CA TRP A 83 -0.60 0.20 -16.66
C TRP A 83 0.65 0.80 -16.03
N ILE A 84 1.78 0.83 -16.75
CA ILE A 84 2.97 1.55 -16.29
C ILE A 84 2.73 3.06 -16.24
N LEU A 85 2.07 3.63 -17.25
CA LEU A 85 1.72 5.05 -17.23
C LEU A 85 0.80 5.36 -16.03
N GLU A 86 -0.15 4.48 -15.71
CA GLU A 86 -0.95 4.61 -14.48
C GLU A 86 -0.11 4.46 -13.21
N ALA A 87 0.88 3.56 -13.17
CA ALA A 87 1.80 3.43 -12.04
C ALA A 87 2.65 4.71 -11.83
N ILE A 88 3.10 5.36 -12.91
CA ILE A 88 3.84 6.63 -12.84
C ILE A 88 2.98 7.75 -12.25
N LYS A 89 1.67 7.79 -12.56
CA LYS A 89 0.70 8.71 -11.92
C LYS A 89 0.54 8.46 -10.42
N HIS A 90 1.03 7.34 -9.91
CA HIS A 90 1.07 7.00 -8.48
C HIS A 90 2.50 7.07 -7.91
N GLY A 91 3.42 7.70 -8.63
CA GLY A 91 4.75 8.05 -8.16
C GLY A 91 5.84 7.03 -8.49
N VAL A 92 5.53 5.95 -9.19
CA VAL A 92 6.56 5.00 -9.65
C VAL A 92 7.55 5.68 -10.59
N ILE A 93 8.84 5.53 -10.31
CA ILE A 93 9.92 6.07 -11.15
C ILE A 93 10.42 5.02 -12.15
N ILE A 94 10.82 5.47 -13.33
CA ILE A 94 11.21 4.59 -14.45
C ILE A 94 12.43 3.73 -14.10
N GLU A 95 13.39 4.28 -13.34
CA GLU A 95 14.59 3.58 -12.93
C GLU A 95 14.25 2.29 -12.18
N CYS A 96 13.29 2.33 -11.27
CA CYS A 96 12.84 1.16 -10.52
C CYS A 96 12.10 0.13 -11.39
N LEU A 97 11.38 0.57 -12.42
CA LEU A 97 10.74 -0.35 -13.37
C LEU A 97 11.79 -1.12 -14.17
N LYS A 98 12.92 -0.50 -14.51
CA LYS A 98 14.03 -1.16 -15.24
C LYS A 98 14.72 -2.25 -14.40
N GLU A 99 14.54 -2.26 -13.08
CA GLU A 99 15.07 -3.30 -12.19
C GLU A 99 14.21 -4.58 -12.19
N ILE A 100 12.97 -4.53 -12.69
CA ILE A 100 12.08 -5.69 -12.75
C ILE A 100 12.39 -6.48 -14.04
N PRO A 101 12.80 -7.76 -13.94
CA PRO A 101 13.31 -8.52 -15.09
C PRO A 101 12.38 -8.56 -16.30
N ILE A 102 11.08 -8.84 -16.10
CA ILE A 102 10.14 -8.96 -17.21
C ILE A 102 10.04 -7.67 -18.05
N PHE A 103 10.13 -6.49 -17.43
CA PHE A 103 10.08 -5.22 -18.15
C PHE A 103 11.33 -5.01 -18.98
N ASN A 104 12.50 -5.33 -18.42
CA ASN A 104 13.77 -5.21 -19.13
C ASN A 104 13.90 -6.20 -20.30
N GLU A 105 13.33 -7.39 -20.17
CA GLU A 105 13.38 -8.43 -21.20
C GLU A 105 12.37 -8.21 -22.34
N GLU A 106 11.17 -7.74 -22.03
CA GLU A 106 10.08 -7.67 -23.02
C GLU A 106 9.92 -6.28 -23.65
N PHE A 107 10.34 -5.19 -23.00
CA PHE A 107 10.29 -3.85 -23.61
C PHE A 107 11.52 -3.56 -24.45
N ASN A 108 11.27 -3.02 -25.65
CA ASN A 108 12.33 -2.52 -26.51
C ASN A 108 12.63 -1.04 -26.24
N VAL A 109 13.65 -0.51 -26.93
CA VAL A 109 14.08 0.90 -26.82
C VAL A 109 12.94 1.88 -27.09
N SER A 110 12.07 1.61 -28.07
CA SER A 110 10.96 2.50 -28.41
C SER A 110 9.87 2.51 -27.35
N ASP A 111 9.69 1.42 -26.61
CA ASP A 111 8.74 1.34 -25.51
C ASP A 111 9.23 2.15 -24.31
N TRP A 112 10.52 2.05 -23.97
CA TRP A 112 11.13 2.91 -22.95
C TRP A 112 11.09 4.39 -23.32
N GLN A 113 11.35 4.74 -24.59
CA GLN A 113 11.24 6.12 -25.07
C GLN A 113 9.84 6.70 -24.87
N LYS A 114 8.77 5.93 -25.15
CA LYS A 114 7.38 6.38 -24.92
C LYS A 114 7.08 6.65 -23.44
N LEU A 115 7.68 5.87 -22.53
CA LEU A 115 7.53 6.06 -21.09
C LEU A 115 8.30 7.31 -20.64
N ASP A 116 9.55 7.45 -21.08
CA ASP A 116 10.41 8.61 -20.76
C ASP A 116 9.79 9.93 -21.26
N GLU A 117 9.19 9.93 -22.46
CA GLU A 117 8.52 11.11 -23.04
C GLU A 117 7.33 11.61 -22.20
N GLN A 118 6.62 10.71 -21.52
CA GLN A 118 5.44 11.05 -20.71
C GLN A 118 5.76 11.21 -19.23
N PHE A 119 6.94 10.77 -18.78
CA PHE A 119 7.27 10.65 -17.37
C PHE A 119 7.10 11.95 -16.59
N ASN A 120 7.69 13.05 -17.07
CA ASN A 120 7.68 14.32 -16.34
C ASN A 120 6.27 14.87 -16.14
N ASP A 121 5.40 14.75 -17.14
CA ASP A 121 4.02 15.24 -17.09
C ASP A 121 3.18 14.41 -16.11
N LEU A 122 3.30 13.07 -16.17
CA LEU A 122 2.58 12.15 -15.29
C LEU A 122 3.07 12.23 -13.84
N TYR A 123 4.38 12.39 -13.64
CA TYR A 123 4.95 12.54 -12.31
C TYR A 123 4.60 13.91 -11.70
N PHE A 124 4.45 14.95 -12.53
CA PHE A 124 3.91 16.23 -12.08
C PHE A 124 2.42 16.11 -11.67
N GLU A 125 1.62 15.34 -12.41
CA GLU A 125 0.24 15.00 -12.03
C GLU A 125 0.21 14.31 -10.65
N TYR A 126 1.04 13.29 -10.44
CA TYR A 126 1.23 12.64 -9.14
C TYR A 126 1.56 13.63 -8.02
N GLN A 127 2.52 14.53 -8.24
CA GLN A 127 2.90 15.53 -7.25
C GLN A 127 1.75 16.50 -6.93
N SER A 128 0.84 16.75 -7.87
CA SER A 128 -0.30 17.64 -7.69
C SER A 128 -1.43 17.05 -6.84
N ILE A 129 -1.55 15.72 -6.80
CA ILE A 129 -2.62 15.02 -6.05
C ILE A 129 -2.24 14.78 -4.58
N ILE A 130 -0.95 14.66 -4.26
CA ILE A 130 -0.49 14.45 -2.89
C ILE A 130 -0.18 15.76 -2.16
N SER A 131 -0.17 15.71 -0.83
CA SER A 131 0.35 16.81 -0.02
C SER A 131 1.87 16.78 0.02
N ILE A 132 2.54 17.40 -0.96
CA ILE A 132 4.01 17.46 -1.07
C ILE A 132 4.65 17.93 0.25
N GLY A 133 4.07 18.95 0.90
CA GLY A 133 4.57 19.48 2.17
C GLY A 133 4.54 18.45 3.30
N ALA A 134 3.43 17.69 3.40
CA ALA A 134 3.32 16.61 4.36
C ALA A 134 4.26 15.45 3.99
N SER A 135 4.32 15.04 2.73
CA SER A 135 5.22 14.00 2.23
C SER A 135 6.67 14.27 2.63
N LYS A 136 7.20 15.46 2.31
CA LYS A 136 8.56 15.88 2.71
C LYS A 136 8.75 15.89 4.22
N SER A 137 7.72 16.27 4.98
CA SER A 137 7.76 16.23 6.45
C SER A 137 7.91 14.80 6.96
N PHE A 138 7.15 13.84 6.41
CA PHE A 138 7.23 12.42 6.80
C PHE A 138 8.57 11.79 6.41
N HIS A 139 9.09 12.06 5.22
CA HIS A 139 10.43 11.60 4.81
C HIS A 139 11.54 12.12 5.76
N ARG A 140 11.54 13.42 6.08
CA ARG A 140 12.51 13.99 7.04
C ARG A 140 12.38 13.39 8.44
N ASN A 141 11.15 13.14 8.89
CA ASN A 141 10.89 12.50 10.19
C ASN A 141 11.44 11.07 10.22
N TYR A 142 11.21 10.30 9.15
CA TYR A 142 11.77 8.97 8.95
C TYR A 142 13.31 9.00 8.98
N GLN A 143 13.93 9.87 8.18
CA GLN A 143 15.40 10.00 8.13
C GLN A 143 15.97 10.31 9.53
N LYS A 144 15.38 11.29 10.22
CA LYS A 144 15.79 11.67 11.57
C LYS A 144 15.66 10.51 12.56
N GLU A 145 14.60 9.71 12.46
CA GLU A 145 14.40 8.52 13.27
C GLU A 145 15.50 7.48 13.00
N GLN A 146 15.78 7.18 11.73
CA GLN A 146 16.80 6.22 11.35
C GLN A 146 18.21 6.63 11.84
N GLU A 147 18.57 7.90 11.70
CA GLU A 147 19.87 8.44 12.14
C GLU A 147 20.06 8.41 13.66
N ASN A 148 18.97 8.46 14.42
CA ASN A 148 19.01 8.59 15.88
C ASN A 148 18.73 7.28 16.61
N LYS A 149 18.66 6.11 15.96
CA LYS A 149 18.36 4.80 16.60
C LYS A 149 19.23 4.48 17.83
N SER A 150 20.47 4.94 17.86
CA SER A 150 21.41 4.72 18.98
C SER A 150 21.48 5.88 19.98
N ASN A 151 20.69 6.94 19.78
CA ASN A 151 20.71 8.17 20.59
C ASN A 151 19.66 8.11 21.70
N LYS A 152 19.96 8.70 22.87
CA LYS A 152 19.00 8.87 23.97
C LYS A 152 17.72 9.60 23.56
N ASN A 153 17.78 10.45 22.54
CA ASN A 153 16.62 11.21 22.04
C ASN A 153 15.70 10.38 21.14
N TYR A 154 16.08 9.16 20.76
CA TYR A 154 15.33 8.30 19.84
C TYR A 154 13.86 8.15 20.21
N LYS A 155 13.59 7.83 21.48
CA LYS A 155 12.22 7.66 22.00
C LYS A 155 11.35 8.88 21.76
N GLY A 156 11.90 10.08 22.01
CA GLY A 156 11.17 11.34 21.81
C GLY A 156 10.87 11.61 20.33
N ILE A 157 11.78 11.22 19.43
CA ILE A 157 11.58 11.33 17.98
C ILE A 157 10.47 10.38 17.51
N VAL A 158 10.54 9.10 17.87
CA VAL A 158 9.50 8.11 17.52
C VAL A 158 8.13 8.54 18.05
N TYR A 159 8.05 9.02 19.29
CA TYR A 159 6.79 9.48 19.89
C TYR A 159 6.24 10.72 19.18
N SER A 160 7.11 11.68 18.80
CA SER A 160 6.69 12.84 18.02
C SER A 160 6.19 12.46 16.64
N ASN A 161 6.82 11.48 15.99
CA ASN A 161 6.41 10.98 14.67
C ASN A 161 5.08 10.23 14.77
N PHE A 162 4.93 9.35 15.77
CA PHE A 162 3.69 8.63 16.05
C PHE A 162 2.51 9.59 16.28
N ASN A 163 2.70 10.65 17.05
CA ASN A 163 1.63 11.61 17.31
C ASN A 163 1.13 12.30 16.03
N LYS A 164 1.99 12.56 15.04
CA LYS A 164 1.57 13.10 13.73
C LYS A 164 0.68 12.11 12.97
N ILE A 165 1.01 10.82 13.00
CA ILE A 165 0.19 9.76 12.41
C ILE A 165 -1.17 9.70 13.13
N LYS A 166 -1.15 9.71 14.46
CA LYS A 166 -2.34 9.67 15.30
C LYS A 166 -3.25 10.88 15.06
N GLU A 167 -2.69 12.08 14.94
CA GLU A 167 -3.46 13.30 14.64
C GLU A 167 -4.19 13.23 13.29
N GLY A 168 -3.56 12.63 12.27
CA GLY A 168 -4.22 12.36 10.98
C GLY A 168 -5.35 11.35 11.14
N LEU A 169 -5.09 10.22 11.79
CA LEU A 169 -6.09 9.18 12.01
C LEU A 169 -7.28 9.67 12.87
N ASP A 170 -7.03 10.53 13.86
CA ASP A 170 -8.07 11.19 14.67
C ASP A 170 -8.99 12.11 13.83
N LYS A 171 -8.56 12.50 12.62
CA LYS A 171 -9.33 13.25 11.62
C LYS A 171 -9.86 12.37 10.48
N ASN A 172 -9.76 11.05 10.59
CA ASN A 172 -10.04 10.07 9.53
C ASN A 172 -9.14 10.23 8.28
N GLU A 173 -7.96 10.79 8.45
CA GLU A 173 -6.95 11.00 7.40
C GLU A 173 -5.69 10.19 7.75
N TYR A 174 -5.72 8.87 7.54
CA TYR A 174 -4.48 8.09 7.64
C TYR A 174 -3.48 8.60 6.59
N PRO A 175 -2.21 8.85 6.96
CA PRO A 175 -1.21 9.38 6.06
C PRO A 175 -0.69 8.30 5.09
N GLY A 176 -1.57 7.75 4.25
CA GLY A 176 -1.30 6.72 3.25
C GLY A 176 -0.72 7.28 1.95
N GLU A 177 -0.53 6.40 0.96
CA GLU A 177 -0.05 6.74 -0.38
C GLU A 177 -0.93 7.81 -1.06
N ASN A 178 -2.24 7.74 -0.84
CA ASN A 178 -3.21 8.72 -1.34
C ASN A 178 -3.03 10.15 -0.78
N VAL A 179 -2.38 10.31 0.38
CA VAL A 179 -2.21 11.61 1.03
C VAL A 179 -0.77 12.12 0.92
N ILE A 180 0.20 11.26 1.22
CA ILE A 180 1.62 11.65 1.31
C ILE A 180 2.50 10.95 0.28
N GLY A 181 1.93 10.15 -0.60
CA GLY A 181 2.65 9.47 -1.66
C GLY A 181 3.53 8.32 -1.17
N ILE A 182 4.13 7.62 -2.14
CA ILE A 182 5.12 6.58 -1.90
C ILE A 182 6.46 7.14 -1.43
N ASP A 183 7.39 6.27 -1.12
CA ASP A 183 8.71 6.60 -0.62
C ASP A 183 9.62 7.23 -1.68
N ASN A 184 10.50 8.12 -1.21
CA ASN A 184 11.44 8.88 -2.05
C ASN A 184 12.78 9.09 -1.32
N SER A 185 13.83 8.51 -1.87
CA SER A 185 15.22 8.50 -1.40
C SER A 185 15.89 9.86 -1.53
N TYR A 186 15.41 10.72 -2.44
CA TYR A 186 15.82 12.12 -2.52
C TYR A 186 15.46 12.89 -1.24
N ASP A 187 14.28 12.64 -0.68
CA ASP A 187 13.84 13.29 0.57
C ASP A 187 14.31 12.54 1.83
N ALA A 188 14.65 11.25 1.71
CA ALA A 188 15.21 10.44 2.79
C ALA A 188 16.13 9.31 2.29
N SER A 189 17.44 9.56 2.28
CA SER A 189 18.49 8.63 1.78
C SER A 189 18.47 7.18 2.30
N ARG A 190 17.79 6.89 3.42
CA ARG A 190 17.71 5.54 4.01
C ARG A 190 16.45 4.77 3.60
N ILE A 191 15.61 5.35 2.76
CA ILE A 191 14.40 4.73 2.22
C ILE A 191 14.64 4.24 0.78
N SER A 192 13.85 3.28 0.32
CA SER A 192 13.95 2.71 -1.03
C SER A 192 12.84 3.27 -1.90
N ASP A 193 13.18 3.71 -3.12
CA ASP A 193 12.19 4.15 -4.13
C ASP A 193 11.46 2.97 -4.77
N CYS A 194 12.14 1.83 -4.84
CA CYS A 194 11.71 0.70 -5.64
C CYS A 194 10.87 -0.31 -4.86
N GLU A 195 10.42 0.02 -3.64
CA GLU A 195 9.42 -0.78 -2.92
C GLU A 195 7.98 -0.39 -3.27
N PHE A 196 7.76 0.75 -3.96
CA PHE A 196 6.44 1.23 -4.40
C PHE A 196 5.39 1.27 -3.29
N ASP A 197 5.81 1.65 -2.09
CA ASP A 197 4.98 1.73 -0.90
C ASP A 197 5.32 2.98 -0.06
N ASN A 198 4.65 3.12 1.09
CA ASN A 198 4.82 4.22 2.03
C ASN A 198 5.42 3.72 3.37
N SER A 199 6.61 3.13 3.30
CA SER A 199 7.27 2.51 4.46
C SER A 199 7.60 3.52 5.57
N LYS A 200 7.77 4.82 5.24
CA LYS A 200 8.05 5.89 6.22
C LYS A 200 7.04 5.96 7.37
N VAL A 201 5.78 5.64 7.12
CA VAL A 201 4.72 5.58 8.15
C VAL A 201 4.81 4.25 8.91
N THR A 202 4.85 3.13 8.19
CA THR A 202 4.91 1.79 8.78
C THR A 202 6.10 1.64 9.73
N VAL A 203 7.29 2.12 9.36
CA VAL A 203 8.49 2.03 10.18
C VAL A 203 8.34 2.78 11.51
N THR A 204 7.71 3.95 11.52
CA THR A 204 7.42 4.68 12.78
C THR A 204 6.52 3.83 13.68
N LEU A 205 5.48 3.21 13.11
CA LEU A 205 4.55 2.36 13.85
C LEU A 205 5.23 1.09 14.38
N LEU A 206 6.17 0.52 13.63
CA LEU A 206 7.02 -0.60 14.07
C LEU A 206 8.09 -0.20 15.09
N HIS A 207 8.34 1.07 15.31
CA HIS A 207 9.25 1.49 16.38
C HIS A 207 8.52 1.97 17.63
N TYR A 208 7.23 2.30 17.53
CA TYR A 208 6.41 2.67 18.67
C TYR A 208 6.07 1.46 19.56
N ASP A 209 5.78 1.71 20.83
CA ASP A 209 5.52 0.65 21.81
C ASP A 209 4.07 0.15 21.82
N TYR A 210 3.08 0.94 21.42
CA TYR A 210 1.68 0.47 21.44
C TYR A 210 0.84 1.04 20.28
N PRO A 211 1.28 0.86 19.02
CA PRO A 211 0.64 1.51 17.86
C PRO A 211 -0.83 1.13 17.68
N ILE A 212 -1.18 -0.15 17.61
CA ILE A 212 -2.56 -0.65 17.49
C ILE A 212 -3.38 -0.28 18.73
N SER A 213 -2.85 -0.47 19.94
CA SER A 213 -3.61 -0.15 21.16
C SER A 213 -3.96 1.35 21.25
N GLU A 214 -3.13 2.24 20.74
CA GLU A 214 -3.36 3.69 20.80
C GLU A 214 -4.08 4.27 19.59
N LEU A 215 -3.89 3.68 18.41
CA LEU A 215 -4.62 4.05 17.19
C LEU A 215 -5.98 3.37 17.11
N THR A 216 -6.18 2.27 17.83
CA THR A 216 -7.33 1.35 17.80
C THR A 216 -7.48 0.55 16.51
N GLU A 217 -7.92 -0.70 16.65
CA GLU A 217 -8.22 -1.59 15.53
C GLU A 217 -9.32 -1.00 14.64
N GLU A 218 -10.33 -0.37 15.23
CA GLU A 218 -11.46 0.25 14.51
C GLU A 218 -11.00 1.33 13.54
N LYS A 219 -10.13 2.26 13.96
CA LYS A 219 -9.68 3.35 13.08
C LYS A 219 -8.75 2.84 11.97
N LEU A 220 -7.91 1.86 12.26
CA LEU A 220 -7.05 1.25 11.24
C LEU A 220 -7.87 0.43 10.23
N LEU A 221 -8.91 -0.27 10.68
CA LEU A 221 -9.85 -0.93 9.78
C LEU A 221 -10.60 0.10 8.92
N ALA A 222 -11.00 1.24 9.49
CA ALA A 222 -11.60 2.32 8.70
C ALA A 222 -10.63 2.86 7.64
N ALA A 223 -9.34 2.97 7.94
CA ALA A 223 -8.31 3.35 6.98
C ALA A 223 -8.11 2.31 5.86
N ILE A 224 -8.26 1.02 6.15
CA ILE A 224 -8.28 -0.04 5.11
C ILE A 224 -9.50 0.13 4.21
N LYS A 225 -10.69 0.29 4.81
CA LYS A 225 -11.94 0.44 4.07
C LYS A 225 -11.99 1.69 3.19
N SER A 226 -11.28 2.76 3.57
CA SER A 226 -11.17 3.97 2.76
C SER A 226 -10.08 3.90 1.68
N GLY A 227 -9.30 2.82 1.62
CA GLY A 227 -8.18 2.67 0.68
C GLY A 227 -6.93 3.46 1.06
N ALA A 228 -6.85 3.97 2.30
CA ALA A 228 -5.70 4.73 2.79
C ALA A 228 -4.59 3.83 3.37
N MET A 229 -4.92 2.63 3.85
CA MET A 229 -3.99 1.69 4.45
C MET A 229 -4.09 0.32 3.79
N HIS A 230 -2.97 -0.26 3.40
CA HIS A 230 -2.98 -1.62 2.87
C HIS A 230 -3.12 -2.66 4.01
N PRO A 231 -3.93 -3.72 3.88
CA PRO A 231 -4.13 -4.72 4.93
C PRO A 231 -2.87 -5.37 5.48
N ARG A 232 -1.87 -5.58 4.62
CA ARG A 232 -0.59 -6.16 5.03
C ARG A 232 0.18 -5.24 5.99
N GLU A 233 0.06 -3.92 5.85
CA GLU A 233 0.64 -2.98 6.83
C GLU A 233 0.05 -3.22 8.21
N PHE A 234 -1.28 -3.29 8.29
CA PHE A 234 -1.99 -3.52 9.55
C PHE A 234 -1.52 -4.83 10.20
N ALA A 235 -1.48 -5.92 9.44
CA ALA A 235 -1.09 -7.22 9.95
C ALA A 235 0.35 -7.24 10.49
N ILE A 236 1.29 -6.54 9.85
CA ILE A 236 2.68 -6.46 10.33
C ILE A 236 2.77 -5.63 11.61
N ILE A 237 2.14 -4.44 11.64
CA ILE A 237 2.13 -3.56 12.82
C ILE A 237 1.46 -4.26 14.01
N TYR A 238 0.34 -4.93 13.77
CA TYR A 238 -0.36 -5.74 14.77
C TYR A 238 0.53 -6.87 15.30
N THR A 239 1.17 -7.62 14.41
CA THR A 239 2.02 -8.75 14.82
C THR A 239 3.21 -8.26 15.65
N PHE A 240 3.76 -7.11 15.28
CA PHE A 240 4.86 -6.47 15.98
C PHE A 240 4.48 -6.00 17.39
N GLU A 241 3.30 -5.39 17.58
CA GLU A 241 2.79 -5.01 18.90
C GLU A 241 2.43 -6.23 19.75
N LYS A 242 1.69 -7.19 19.18
CA LYS A 242 1.28 -8.43 19.86
C LYS A 242 2.47 -9.15 20.50
N ASN A 243 3.59 -9.19 19.79
CA ASN A 243 4.83 -9.85 20.23
C ASN A 243 5.80 -8.93 20.97
N LYS A 244 5.41 -7.69 21.24
CA LYS A 244 6.18 -6.68 21.96
C LYS A 244 7.60 -6.49 21.45
N VAL A 245 7.77 -6.39 20.13
CA VAL A 245 9.11 -6.41 19.50
C VAL A 245 9.85 -5.08 19.61
N SER A 246 9.14 -3.94 19.73
CA SER A 246 9.77 -2.62 19.81
C SER A 246 10.81 -2.54 20.93
N ILE A 247 11.95 -1.90 20.64
CA ILE A 247 12.93 -1.59 21.69
C ILE A 247 12.34 -0.67 22.78
N LEU A 248 11.33 0.13 22.44
CA LEU A 248 10.74 1.09 23.37
C LEU A 248 9.93 0.43 24.49
N TYR A 249 9.47 -0.82 24.34
CA TYR A 249 8.81 -1.56 25.42
C TYR A 249 9.64 -1.64 26.69
N ARG A 250 10.97 -1.80 26.56
CA ARG A 250 11.91 -1.91 27.69
C ARG A 250 11.92 -0.65 28.57
N THR A 251 11.51 0.48 28.00
CA THR A 251 11.49 1.78 28.66
C THR A 251 10.08 2.35 28.77
N SER A 252 9.06 1.57 28.40
CA SER A 252 7.67 2.01 28.47
C SER A 252 7.13 1.75 29.86
N GLY A 253 6.56 2.79 30.47
CA GLY A 253 5.76 2.66 31.69
C GLY A 253 4.28 2.41 31.40
N LYS A 254 3.89 2.25 30.13
CA LYS A 254 2.49 2.09 29.73
C LYS A 254 2.03 0.65 29.95
N SER A 255 0.77 0.51 30.35
CA SER A 255 0.03 -0.74 30.29
C SER A 255 -1.17 -0.54 29.37
N ARG A 256 -1.45 -1.50 28.50
CA ARG A 256 -2.53 -1.44 27.52
C ARG A 256 -3.37 -2.71 27.56
N ALA A 257 -4.60 -2.59 27.07
CA ALA A 257 -5.53 -3.71 26.95
C ALA A 257 -4.92 -4.82 26.08
N LYS A 258 -5.36 -6.06 26.32
CA LYS A 258 -4.98 -7.18 25.48
C LYS A 258 -5.62 -7.01 24.11
N LEU A 259 -4.81 -7.09 23.05
CA LEU A 259 -5.31 -7.09 21.68
C LEU A 259 -6.18 -8.32 21.40
N THR A 260 -7.12 -8.19 20.46
CA THR A 260 -7.80 -9.33 19.82
C THR A 260 -6.73 -10.29 19.31
N ASN A 261 -6.90 -11.60 19.50
CA ASN A 261 -5.85 -12.57 19.16
C ASN A 261 -5.97 -13.10 17.73
N TYR A 262 -5.47 -12.31 16.76
CA TYR A 262 -5.33 -12.72 15.36
C TYR A 262 -4.03 -13.49 15.07
N HIS A 263 -4.06 -14.32 14.04
CA HIS A 263 -2.95 -15.13 13.54
C HIS A 263 -2.71 -14.90 12.04
N PHE A 264 -1.68 -14.13 11.67
CA PHE A 264 -1.39 -13.83 10.26
C PHE A 264 -0.26 -14.65 9.64
N ASN A 265 0.55 -15.35 10.45
CA ASN A 265 1.81 -16.00 10.03
C ASN A 265 2.80 -15.04 9.31
N PHE A 266 2.76 -13.77 9.68
CA PHE A 266 3.71 -12.74 9.27
C PHE A 266 4.98 -12.76 10.12
N PRO A 267 6.05 -12.03 9.73
CA PRO A 267 7.25 -11.88 10.56
C PRO A 267 6.91 -11.43 11.98
N PHE A 268 7.83 -11.68 12.92
CA PHE A 268 7.73 -11.31 14.33
C PHE A 268 6.74 -12.13 15.19
N ASP A 269 5.88 -12.98 14.60
CA ASP A 269 5.07 -13.97 15.35
C ASP A 269 5.71 -15.37 15.35
N LYS A 270 5.36 -16.16 16.36
CA LYS A 270 5.48 -17.61 16.25
C LYS A 270 4.42 -18.09 15.26
N LYS A 271 4.85 -18.72 14.16
CA LYS A 271 3.93 -19.25 13.14
C LYS A 271 2.96 -20.29 13.75
N SER A 272 1.67 -20.07 13.58
CA SER A 272 0.62 -21.04 13.89
C SER A 272 0.67 -22.19 12.90
N GLN A 273 0.49 -23.41 13.41
CA GLN A 273 0.32 -24.62 12.59
C GLN A 273 -1.15 -24.85 12.21
N ASP A 274 -2.09 -24.19 12.90
CA ASP A 274 -3.50 -24.19 12.52
C ASP A 274 -3.71 -23.17 11.40
N LEU A 275 -3.57 -23.65 10.15
CA LEU A 275 -3.71 -22.82 8.96
C LEU A 275 -5.17 -22.38 8.73
N THR A 276 -6.15 -23.13 9.22
CA THR A 276 -7.57 -22.76 9.12
C THR A 276 -7.83 -21.46 9.87
N ILE A 277 -7.33 -21.32 11.10
CA ILE A 277 -7.45 -20.08 11.88
C ILE A 277 -6.66 -18.95 11.21
N VAL A 278 -5.46 -19.25 10.69
CA VAL A 278 -4.62 -18.25 10.01
C VAL A 278 -5.32 -17.67 8.80
N ASP A 279 -5.85 -18.52 7.92
CA ASP A 279 -6.53 -18.09 6.71
C ASP A 279 -7.86 -17.39 7.02
N ALA A 280 -8.58 -17.82 8.07
CA ALA A 280 -9.78 -17.14 8.55
C ALA A 280 -9.47 -15.72 9.05
N ASP A 281 -8.38 -15.53 9.79
CA ASP A 281 -7.97 -14.21 10.27
C ASP A 281 -7.45 -13.33 9.13
N ARG A 282 -6.66 -13.88 8.20
CA ARG A 282 -6.19 -13.15 7.01
C ARG A 282 -7.35 -12.67 6.14
N ALA A 283 -8.36 -13.52 5.93
CA ALA A 283 -9.55 -13.17 5.14
C ALA A 283 -10.35 -11.99 5.73
N LYS A 284 -10.41 -11.85 7.07
CA LYS A 284 -11.11 -10.72 7.73
C LYS A 284 -10.56 -9.36 7.32
N PHE A 285 -9.28 -9.29 6.95
CA PHE A 285 -8.61 -8.06 6.55
C PHE A 285 -8.36 -8.00 5.04
N GLY A 286 -8.84 -8.96 4.26
CA GLY A 286 -8.58 -8.98 2.82
C GLY A 286 -7.13 -9.35 2.49
N ILE A 287 -6.52 -10.25 3.26
CA ILE A 287 -5.20 -10.82 2.95
C ILE A 287 -5.39 -12.25 2.40
N CYS A 288 -4.71 -12.58 1.30
CA CYS A 288 -4.79 -13.91 0.66
C CYS A 288 -4.36 -15.04 1.61
N THR A 289 -4.61 -16.29 1.23
CA THR A 289 -4.23 -17.43 2.08
C THR A 289 -2.72 -17.50 2.34
N TYR A 290 -2.34 -18.18 3.42
CA TYR A 290 -0.93 -18.40 3.72
C TYR A 290 -0.23 -19.20 2.60
N GLU A 291 -0.93 -20.14 1.98
CA GLU A 291 -0.42 -20.95 0.88
C GLU A 291 -0.15 -20.10 -0.37
N THR A 292 -1.07 -19.22 -0.75
CA THR A 292 -0.89 -18.27 -1.86
C THR A 292 0.38 -17.43 -1.65
N ASP A 293 0.58 -16.89 -0.45
CA ASP A 293 1.78 -16.11 -0.13
C ASP A 293 3.09 -16.90 -0.20
N LYS A 294 3.04 -18.20 0.09
CA LYS A 294 4.19 -19.10 0.00
C LYS A 294 4.58 -19.44 -1.43
N LYS A 295 3.63 -19.47 -2.36
CA LYS A 295 3.88 -19.76 -3.78
C LYS A 295 4.44 -18.57 -4.55
N LYS A 296 4.19 -17.34 -4.11
CA LYS A 296 4.65 -16.12 -4.80
C LYS A 296 6.14 -16.12 -5.20
N PRO A 297 7.11 -16.46 -4.32
CA PRO A 297 8.52 -16.46 -4.70
C PRO A 297 8.84 -17.36 -5.91
N GLU A 298 8.21 -18.53 -6.00
CA GLU A 298 8.40 -19.44 -7.12
C GLU A 298 7.92 -18.80 -8.44
N ILE A 299 6.82 -18.07 -8.39
CA ILE A 299 6.24 -17.39 -9.56
C ILE A 299 7.06 -16.15 -9.93
N GLU A 300 7.51 -15.38 -8.93
CA GLU A 300 8.43 -14.25 -9.12
C GLU A 300 9.69 -14.71 -9.86
N ASP A 301 10.33 -15.78 -9.37
CA ASP A 301 11.53 -16.35 -9.98
C ASP A 301 11.28 -16.92 -11.38
N LYS A 302 10.15 -17.62 -11.58
CA LYS A 302 9.82 -18.29 -12.85
C LYS A 302 9.53 -17.31 -13.99
N TYR A 303 8.88 -16.18 -13.69
CA TYR A 303 8.42 -15.23 -14.71
C TYR A 303 9.17 -13.90 -14.71
N GLY A 304 10.13 -13.71 -13.79
CA GLY A 304 10.85 -12.44 -13.67
C GLY A 304 9.95 -11.28 -13.25
N ILE A 305 8.89 -11.56 -12.49
CA ILE A 305 7.92 -10.58 -11.98
C ILE A 305 8.15 -10.32 -10.49
N ARG A 306 7.50 -9.29 -9.94
CA ARG A 306 7.56 -8.92 -8.53
C ARG A 306 6.15 -8.82 -7.94
N LEU A 307 5.85 -9.71 -7.01
CA LEU A 307 4.58 -9.78 -6.29
C LEU A 307 4.72 -9.31 -4.83
N LYS A 308 5.96 -9.10 -4.35
CA LYS A 308 6.26 -8.65 -2.98
C LYS A 308 6.95 -7.28 -2.98
N PHE A 309 6.24 -6.33 -2.38
CA PHE A 309 6.61 -4.92 -2.21
C PHE A 309 6.52 -4.53 -0.72
N GLY A 310 7.47 -3.75 -0.21
CA GLY A 310 7.38 -2.99 1.05
C GLY A 310 7.45 -3.76 2.38
N TYR A 311 7.04 -5.03 2.37
CA TYR A 311 6.73 -5.80 3.57
C TYR A 311 7.78 -6.86 3.93
N ARG A 312 9.06 -6.48 3.96
CA ARG A 312 10.21 -7.36 4.25
C ARG A 312 10.75 -7.18 5.66
#